data_AF-A0A662PZI6-F1
#
_entry.id   AF-A0A662PZI6-F1
#
_cell.length_a   1.000
_cell.length_b   1.000
_cell.length_c   1.000
_cell.angle_alpha   90.00
_cell.angle_beta   90.00
_cell.angle_gamma   90.00
#
_symmetry.space_group_name_H-M   'P 1'
#
loop_
_entity.id
_entity.type
_entity.pdbx_description
1 polymer ?
#
loop_
_entity_poly.entity_id
_entity_poly.type
_entity_poly.pdbx_seq_one_letter_code
_entity_poly.pdbx_strand_id
1 'polypeptide(L)'
;MRGFFGVNVFNLAFYSSSWIGEKRVSKRPSLSKLVLDVLKPHVPDLIDFCRALSAVDGVSRVSAVVVEVDVETDTVKITVEGNGINFEKLRDKVKEMGAAVHSIDEVVFE
;
A
#
# COMPACT_ATOMS: atom_id res chain seq x y z
N MET A 1 20.01 77.62 -27.01
CA MET A 1 18.76 77.28 -26.30
C MET A 1 18.93 75.86 -25.77
N ARG A 2 19.19 75.65 -24.47
CA ARG A 2 18.21 75.40 -23.37
C ARG A 2 17.17 74.33 -23.81
N GLY A 3 17.00 73.19 -23.15
CA GLY A 3 17.50 72.73 -21.86
C GLY A 3 17.12 71.27 -21.56
N PHE A 4 17.60 70.83 -20.40
CA PHE A 4 17.14 69.69 -19.59
C PHE A 4 15.61 69.51 -19.61
N PHE A 5 15.12 68.26 -19.59
CA PHE A 5 14.05 67.83 -18.67
C PHE A 5 14.07 66.31 -18.54
N GLY A 6 14.25 65.81 -17.32
CA GLY A 6 13.95 64.44 -16.95
C GLY A 6 12.76 64.40 -15.99
N VAL A 7 11.91 63.38 -16.11
CA VAL A 7 11.02 62.78 -15.09
C VAL A 7 10.31 61.60 -15.81
N ASN A 8 9.87 60.48 -15.23
CA ASN A 8 10.11 59.71 -14.00
C ASN A 8 9.16 58.49 -14.05
N VAL A 9 9.44 57.50 -13.19
CA VAL A 9 8.56 56.49 -12.57
C VAL A 9 7.74 55.48 -13.41
N PHE A 10 8.00 54.21 -13.07
CA PHE A 10 7.06 53.09 -12.91
C PHE A 10 6.06 52.81 -14.05
N ASN A 11 6.29 51.72 -14.78
CA ASN A 11 5.17 50.95 -15.31
C ASN A 11 5.26 49.50 -14.86
N LEU A 12 4.41 49.17 -13.89
CA LEU A 12 4.07 47.83 -13.47
C LEU A 12 3.12 47.25 -14.53
N ALA A 13 3.58 46.35 -15.38
CA ALA A 13 2.70 45.56 -16.23
C ALA A 13 3.29 44.16 -16.44
N PHE A 14 2.91 43.26 -15.52
CA PHE A 14 2.41 41.93 -15.85
C PHE A 14 3.03 41.26 -17.10
N TYR A 15 4.19 40.62 -16.93
CA TYR A 15 4.50 39.41 -17.70
C TYR A 15 4.21 38.19 -16.83
N SER A 16 2.96 37.74 -16.97
CA SER A 16 2.49 36.42 -16.55
C SER A 16 3.16 35.35 -17.42
N SER A 17 4.04 34.54 -16.81
CA SER A 17 4.51 33.20 -17.25
C SER A 17 5.69 32.85 -16.33
N SER A 18 5.79 31.76 -15.58
CA SER A 18 5.07 30.49 -15.58
C SER A 18 5.19 29.84 -14.20
N TRP A 19 4.12 29.16 -13.80
CA TRP A 19 4.01 28.00 -12.91
C TRP A 19 5.32 27.18 -12.81
N ILE A 20 5.78 26.71 -11.65
CA ILE A 20 5.30 25.47 -11.01
C ILE A 20 5.66 25.53 -9.51
N GLY A 21 4.68 25.83 -8.67
CA GLY A 21 4.67 25.34 -7.31
C GLY A 21 4.13 23.92 -7.38
N GLU A 22 5.00 22.93 -7.46
CA GLU A 22 4.62 21.52 -7.40
C GLU A 22 3.96 21.31 -6.03
N LYS A 23 2.62 21.29 -6.02
CA LYS A 23 1.87 20.94 -4.82
C LYS A 23 2.39 19.57 -4.43
N ARG A 24 3.18 19.49 -3.35
CA ARG A 24 3.47 18.21 -2.72
C ARG A 24 2.13 17.66 -2.28
N VAL A 25 1.55 16.79 -3.11
CA VAL A 25 0.47 15.93 -2.69
C VAL A 25 1.03 15.21 -1.48
N SER A 26 0.53 15.51 -0.29
CA SER A 26 0.89 14.79 0.92
C SER A 26 0.34 13.38 0.75
N LYS A 27 1.14 12.49 0.15
CA LYS A 27 0.81 11.08 0.04
C LYS A 27 0.67 10.57 1.47
N ARG A 28 -0.56 10.30 1.89
CA ARG A 28 -0.81 9.67 3.19
C ARG A 28 -0.18 8.27 3.10
N PRO A 29 0.52 7.83 4.15
CA PRO A 29 1.15 6.52 4.13
C PRO A 29 0.06 5.46 3.97
N SER A 30 0.34 4.48 3.13
CA SER A 30 -0.58 3.42 2.70
C SER A 30 -0.12 2.09 3.27
N LEU A 31 -1.05 1.17 3.53
CA LEU A 31 -0.69 -0.15 4.04
C LEU A 31 0.20 -0.88 3.01
N SER A 32 1.43 -1.17 3.39
CA SER A 32 2.47 -1.71 2.50
C SER A 32 2.89 -3.13 2.85
N LYS A 33 2.80 -3.53 4.12
CA LYS A 33 3.09 -4.90 4.55
C LYS A 33 2.20 -5.34 5.72
N LEU A 34 1.85 -6.63 5.71
CA LEU A 34 1.20 -7.34 6.80
C LEU A 34 1.91 -8.67 7.04
N VAL A 35 2.05 -9.06 8.31
CA VAL A 35 2.38 -10.44 8.69
C VAL A 35 1.20 -10.99 9.48
N LEU A 36 0.66 -12.11 9.03
CA LEU A 36 -0.53 -12.74 9.58
C LEU A 36 -0.19 -14.12 10.12
N ASP A 37 -0.74 -14.44 11.29
CA ASP A 37 -0.83 -15.81 11.78
C ASP A 37 -2.18 -16.38 11.33
N VAL A 38 -2.14 -17.46 10.55
CA VAL A 38 -3.33 -18.05 9.91
C VAL A 38 -3.40 -19.53 10.19
N LEU A 39 -4.53 -19.96 10.75
CA LEU A 39 -4.89 -21.36 10.86
C LEU A 39 -5.69 -21.76 9.62
N LYS A 40 -5.19 -22.71 8.84
CA LYS A 40 -5.88 -23.21 7.63
C LYS A 40 -6.13 -24.72 7.71
N PRO A 41 -7.19 -25.24 7.06
CA PRO A 41 -7.27 -26.67 6.76
C PRO A 41 -6.13 -27.12 5.83
N HIS A 42 -5.92 -28.42 5.70
CA HIS A 42 -4.92 -28.95 4.74
C HIS A 42 -5.28 -28.66 3.27
N VAL A 43 -6.57 -28.46 2.96
CA VAL A 43 -7.06 -28.12 1.62
C VAL A 43 -7.75 -26.76 1.66
N PRO A 44 -7.35 -25.78 0.83
CA PRO A 44 -6.32 -25.88 -0.22
C PRO A 44 -4.88 -25.96 0.32
N ASP A 45 -3.97 -26.45 -0.52
CA ASP A 45 -2.55 -26.50 -0.17
C ASP A 45 -1.93 -25.09 -0.06
N LEU A 46 -0.72 -25.01 0.49
CA LEU A 46 -0.06 -23.72 0.74
C LEU A 46 0.17 -22.91 -0.54
N ILE A 47 0.45 -23.57 -1.67
CA ILE A 47 0.74 -22.91 -2.94
C ILE A 47 -0.54 -22.27 -3.48
N ASP A 48 -1.64 -23.01 -3.49
CA ASP A 48 -2.94 -22.52 -3.95
C ASP A 48 -3.49 -21.44 -3.02
N PHE A 49 -3.28 -21.57 -1.71
CA PHE A 49 -3.61 -20.55 -0.73
C PHE A 49 -2.86 -19.24 -1.02
N CYS A 50 -1.54 -19.30 -1.22
CA CYS A 50 -0.72 -18.12 -1.54
C CYS A 50 -1.09 -17.53 -2.91
N ARG A 51 -1.39 -18.37 -3.90
CA ARG A 51 -1.84 -17.92 -5.23
C ARG A 51 -3.14 -17.14 -5.12
N ALA A 52 -4.10 -17.62 -4.34
CA ALA A 52 -5.36 -16.94 -4.12
C ALA A 52 -5.18 -15.58 -3.42
N LEU A 53 -4.32 -15.50 -2.41
CA LEU A 53 -4.01 -14.23 -1.73
C LEU A 53 -3.27 -13.24 -2.64
N SER A 54 -2.39 -13.72 -3.51
CA SER A 54 -1.64 -12.86 -4.44
C SER A 54 -2.52 -12.17 -5.48
N ALA A 55 -3.75 -12.65 -5.70
CA ALA A 55 -4.71 -12.05 -6.62
C ALA A 55 -5.52 -10.90 -6.00
N VAL A 56 -5.32 -10.58 -4.72
CA VAL A 56 -6.02 -9.47 -4.05
C VAL A 56 -5.44 -8.12 -4.49
N ASP A 57 -6.30 -7.13 -4.73
CA ASP A 57 -5.89 -5.79 -5.14
C ASP A 57 -4.87 -5.17 -4.17
N GLY A 58 -3.82 -4.60 -4.75
CA GLY A 58 -2.75 -3.93 -4.00
C GLY A 58 -1.67 -4.87 -3.49
N VAL A 59 -1.83 -6.19 -3.61
CA VAL A 59 -0.78 -7.18 -3.25
C VAL A 59 0.23 -7.30 -4.40
N SER A 60 1.52 -7.15 -4.08
CA SER A 60 2.62 -7.35 -5.01
C SER A 60 3.41 -8.63 -4.73
N ARG A 61 3.42 -9.08 -3.47
CA ARG A 61 4.15 -10.28 -3.05
C ARG A 61 3.45 -10.97 -1.88
N VAL A 62 3.40 -12.29 -1.94
CA VAL A 62 2.97 -13.15 -0.85
C VAL A 62 4.08 -14.17 -0.59
N SER A 63 4.44 -14.35 0.67
CA SER A 63 5.31 -15.45 1.10
C SER A 63 4.72 -16.07 2.34
N ALA A 64 4.82 -17.39 2.47
CA ALA A 64 4.28 -18.10 3.62
C ALA A 64 5.25 -19.17 4.10
N VAL A 65 5.20 -19.44 5.40
CA VAL A 65 5.98 -20.48 6.08
C VAL A 65 5.04 -21.26 6.97
N VAL A 66 5.07 -22.59 6.87
CA VAL A 66 4.37 -23.46 7.81
C VAL A 66 5.09 -23.42 9.15
N VAL A 67 4.36 -23.06 10.21
CA VAL A 67 4.89 -22.99 11.57
C VAL A 67 4.65 -24.32 12.28
N GLU A 68 3.45 -24.87 12.14
CA GLU A 68 3.02 -26.10 12.78
C GLU A 68 2.04 -26.86 11.88
N VAL A 69 2.05 -28.18 12.01
CA VAL A 69 1.15 -29.10 11.31
C VAL A 69 0.47 -29.95 12.36
N ASP A 70 -0.85 -29.82 12.46
CA ASP A 70 -1.73 -30.62 13.30
C ASP A 70 -2.46 -31.69 12.48
N VAL A 71 -3.33 -32.45 13.14
CA VAL A 71 -4.08 -33.56 12.53
C VAL A 71 -5.05 -33.08 11.43
N GLU A 72 -5.65 -31.90 11.60
CA GLU A 72 -6.67 -31.37 10.69
C GLU A 72 -6.34 -29.97 10.14
N THR A 73 -5.31 -29.33 10.68
CA THR A 73 -4.99 -27.92 10.43
C THR A 73 -3.50 -27.68 10.32
N ASP A 74 -3.14 -26.64 9.59
CA ASP A 74 -1.79 -26.09 9.57
C ASP A 74 -1.82 -24.67 10.12
N THR A 75 -0.89 -24.35 11.02
CA THR A 75 -0.61 -22.96 11.41
C THR A 75 0.45 -22.41 10.47
N VAL A 76 0.12 -21.33 9.75
CA VAL A 76 0.95 -20.75 8.70
C VAL A 76 1.16 -19.26 8.97
N LYS A 77 2.42 -18.83 8.92
CA LYS A 77 2.77 -17.42 8.95
C LYS A 77 2.83 -16.87 7.53
N ILE A 78 1.98 -15.91 7.22
CA ILE A 78 1.85 -15.32 5.87
C ILE A 78 2.31 -13.87 5.92
N THR A 79 3.27 -13.53 5.07
CA THR A 79 3.69 -12.16 4.82
C THR A 79 3.11 -11.69 3.48
N VAL A 80 2.40 -10.56 3.51
CA VAL A 80 1.83 -9.90 2.34
C VAL A 80 2.46 -8.53 2.21
N GLU A 81 3.00 -8.22 1.03
CA GLU A 81 3.61 -6.94 0.69
C GLU A 81 2.92 -6.36 -0.55
N GLY A 82 2.87 -5.03 -0.64
CA GLY A 82 2.02 -4.37 -1.62
C GLY A 82 2.01 -2.85 -1.51
N ASN A 83 1.13 -2.22 -2.29
CA ASN A 83 0.84 -0.79 -2.16
C ASN A 83 -0.67 -0.59 -2.01
N GLY A 84 -1.10 -0.04 -0.87
CA GLY A 84 -2.52 0.15 -0.60
C GLY A 84 -3.28 -1.17 -0.44
N ILE A 85 -2.68 -2.13 0.28
CA ILE A 85 -3.28 -3.46 0.50
C ILE A 85 -4.67 -3.30 1.13
N ASN A 86 -5.67 -3.96 0.54
CA ASN A 86 -7.02 -4.02 1.12
C ASN A 86 -7.12 -5.20 2.10
N PHE A 87 -6.91 -4.93 3.39
CA PHE A 87 -6.94 -5.97 4.43
C PHE A 87 -8.29 -6.69 4.53
N GLU A 88 -9.41 -5.98 4.38
CA GLU A 88 -10.74 -6.61 4.47
C GLU A 88 -10.93 -7.66 3.36
N LYS A 89 -10.58 -7.32 2.11
CA LYS A 89 -10.59 -8.29 1.00
C LYS A 89 -9.66 -9.48 1.26
N LEU A 90 -8.51 -9.23 1.86
CA LEU A 90 -7.54 -10.28 2.17
C LEU A 90 -8.07 -11.23 3.25
N ARG A 91 -8.69 -10.68 4.30
CA ARG A 91 -9.35 -11.44 5.37
C ARG A 91 -10.54 -12.24 4.85
N ASP A 92 -11.36 -11.65 3.99
CA ASP A 92 -12.47 -12.36 3.35
C ASP A 92 -11.94 -13.51 2.49
N LYS A 93 -10.85 -13.31 1.76
CA LYS A 93 -10.23 -14.36 0.93
C LYS A 93 -9.71 -15.53 1.77
N VAL A 94 -9.08 -15.24 2.90
CA VAL A 94 -8.66 -16.26 3.88
C VAL A 94 -9.87 -17.07 4.35
N LYS A 95 -10.97 -16.40 4.69
CA LYS A 95 -12.20 -17.05 5.17
C LYS A 95 -12.90 -17.89 4.10
N GLU A 96 -12.94 -17.44 2.85
CA GLU A 96 -13.47 -18.20 1.71
C GLU A 96 -12.77 -19.55 1.54
N MET A 97 -11.49 -19.64 1.89
CA MET A 97 -10.69 -20.86 1.83
C MET A 97 -10.81 -21.73 3.08
N GLY A 98 -11.73 -21.42 3.99
CA GLY A 98 -11.94 -22.18 5.24
C GLY A 98 -10.89 -21.92 6.32
N ALA A 99 -10.03 -20.90 6.14
CA ALA A 99 -9.01 -20.54 7.10
C ALA A 99 -9.43 -19.34 7.97
N ALA A 100 -8.69 -19.11 9.06
CA ALA A 100 -8.93 -18.02 9.99
C ALA A 100 -7.62 -17.28 10.30
N VAL A 101 -7.68 -15.94 10.30
CA VAL A 101 -6.60 -15.11 10.83
C VAL A 101 -6.70 -15.12 12.35
N HIS A 102 -5.69 -15.65 13.03
CA HIS A 102 -5.58 -15.65 14.49
C HIS A 102 -5.08 -14.31 15.02
N SER A 103 -4.01 -13.79 14.42
CA SER A 103 -3.43 -12.50 14.77
C SER A 103 -2.81 -11.79 13.57
N ILE A 104 -2.65 -10.47 13.73
CA ILE A 104 -1.82 -9.64 12.87
C ILE A 104 -0.55 -9.36 13.65
N ASP A 105 0.56 -9.93 13.21
CA ASP A 105 1.82 -9.92 13.94
C ASP A 105 2.69 -8.70 13.59
N GLU A 106 2.57 -8.18 12.38
CA GLU A 106 3.33 -7.02 11.91
C GLU A 106 2.49 -6.21 10.90
N VAL A 107 2.62 -4.89 10.94
CA VAL A 107 1.97 -3.95 10.00
C VAL A 107 2.95 -2.85 9.64
N VAL A 108 3.08 -2.53 8.36
CA VAL A 108 3.90 -1.42 7.86
C VAL A 108 3.05 -0.51 6.97
N PHE A 109 3.19 0.80 7.18
CA PHE A 109 2.60 1.83 6.33
C PHE A 109 3.71 2.66 5.68
N GLU A 110 3.62 2.88 4.36
CA GLU A 110 4.57 3.65 3.54
C GLU A 110 3.87 4.60 2.56
#